data_AF-A0A256G513-F1
#
_entry.id   AF-A0A256G513-F1
#
_cell.length_a   1.000
_cell.length_b   1.000
_cell.length_c   1.000
_cell.angle_alpha   90.00
_cell.angle_beta   90.00
_cell.angle_gamma   90.00
#
_symmetry.space_group_name_H-M   'P 1'
#
loop_
_entity.id
_entity.type
_entity.pdbx_description
1 polymer ?
#
loop_
_entity_poly.entity_id
_entity_poly.type
_entity_poly.pdbx_seq_one_letter_code
_entity_poly.pdbx_strand_id
1 'polypeptide(L)'
;MLDDDTEEVYWTTVACTLLDAESCKCSDYPNRRKTVPDCVFLTPEIVYEVNWLPATCAYRLVAEGADLYWWHPLVSGSPDTIYEAGVSIRGKVTAFDHELADEEEYIQHMVPLD
;
A
#
# COMPACT_ATOMS: atom_id res chain seq x y z
N MET A 1 -1.47 5.24 7.02
CA MET A 1 -1.77 5.17 8.46
C MET A 1 -3.24 5.54 8.62
N LEU A 2 -3.99 4.75 9.39
CA LEU A 2 -5.33 5.13 9.84
C LEU A 2 -5.16 5.70 11.25
N ASP A 3 -5.75 6.85 11.50
CA ASP A 3 -5.80 7.45 12.84
C ASP A 3 -7.00 6.84 13.60
N ASP A 4 -6.72 6.25 14.76
CA ASP A 4 -7.71 5.50 15.54
C ASP A 4 -8.74 6.39 16.24
N ASP A 5 -8.42 7.68 16.44
CA ASP A 5 -9.31 8.64 17.12
C ASP A 5 -10.25 9.35 16.13
N THR A 6 -9.80 9.55 14.88
CA THR A 6 -10.48 10.38 13.89
C THR A 6 -10.97 9.63 12.65
N GLU A 7 -10.55 8.36 12.47
CA GLU A 7 -10.76 7.56 11.26
C GLU A 7 -10.15 8.19 9.98
N GLU A 8 -9.25 9.17 10.14
CA GLU A 8 -8.58 9.83 9.02
C GLU A 8 -7.46 8.95 8.45
N VAL A 9 -7.33 8.97 7.12
CA VAL A 9 -6.32 8.20 6.40
C VAL A 9 -5.21 9.12 5.95
N TYR A 10 -3.99 8.81 6.36
CA TYR A 10 -2.78 9.52 6.01
C TYR A 10 -1.87 8.65 5.14
N TRP A 11 -1.38 9.21 4.03
CA TRP A 11 -0.35 8.55 3.25
C TRP A 11 1.00 8.72 3.95
N THR A 12 1.80 7.66 3.93
CA THR A 12 3.14 7.70 4.47
C THR A 12 4.11 7.06 3.49
N THR A 13 5.38 7.45 3.59
CA THR A 13 6.51 6.81 2.92
C THR A 13 7.13 5.68 3.75
N VAL A 14 6.42 5.23 4.79
CA VAL A 14 6.83 4.11 5.64
C VAL A 14 6.41 2.80 4.99
N ALA A 15 7.36 1.89 4.81
CA ALA A 15 7.13 0.57 4.28
C ALA A 15 6.99 -0.49 5.38
N CYS A 16 6.30 -1.58 5.06
CA CYS A 16 6.36 -2.78 5.89
C CYS A 16 7.79 -3.34 5.94
N THR A 17 8.23 -3.84 7.09
CA THR A 17 9.48 -4.60 7.30
C THR A 17 9.81 -5.62 6.21
N LEU A 18 8.80 -6.29 5.68
CA LEU A 18 8.99 -7.33 4.66
C LEU A 18 8.95 -6.80 3.23
N LEU A 19 8.83 -5.49 3.00
CA LEU A 19 8.85 -4.92 1.66
C LEU A 19 10.30 -4.86 1.15
N ASP A 20 10.54 -5.44 -0.02
CA ASP A 20 11.73 -5.15 -0.81
C ASP A 20 11.46 -3.86 -1.62
N ALA A 21 12.11 -2.76 -1.24
CA ALA A 21 11.85 -1.42 -1.80
C ALA A 21 12.28 -1.27 -3.27
N GLU A 22 13.18 -2.14 -3.76
CA GLU A 22 13.60 -2.14 -5.15
C GLU A 22 12.57 -2.85 -6.02
N SER A 23 12.23 -4.10 -5.71
CA SER A 23 11.26 -4.90 -6.47
C SER A 23 9.79 -4.54 -6.19
N CYS A 24 9.52 -3.80 -5.10
CA CYS A 24 8.18 -3.51 -4.58
C CYS A 24 7.36 -4.77 -4.28
N LYS A 25 8.02 -5.83 -3.81
CA LYS A 25 7.39 -7.11 -3.45
C LYS A 25 7.67 -7.44 -2.00
N CYS A 26 6.77 -8.21 -1.40
CA CYS A 26 7.04 -8.80 -0.09
C CYS A 26 8.13 -9.89 -0.23
N SER A 27 9.19 -9.80 0.57
CA SER A 27 10.34 -10.69 0.55
C SER A 27 10.02 -12.10 1.06
N ASP A 28 9.00 -12.25 1.93
CA ASP A 28 8.52 -13.53 2.44
C ASP A 28 6.99 -13.61 2.43
N TYR A 29 6.39 -13.39 1.26
CA TYR A 29 4.93 -13.40 1.12
C TYR A 29 4.26 -14.67 1.67
N PRO A 30 4.78 -15.91 1.46
CA PRO A 30 4.15 -17.12 1.97
C PRO A 30 4.12 -17.20 3.51
N ASN A 31 5.12 -16.65 4.21
CA ASN A 31 5.19 -16.69 5.67
C ASN A 31 4.98 -15.33 6.34
N ARG A 32 4.57 -14.30 5.62
CA ARG A 32 4.51 -12.91 6.10
C ARG A 32 3.86 -12.71 7.47
N ARG A 33 2.79 -13.47 7.79
CA ARG A 33 2.12 -13.41 9.10
C ARG A 33 2.91 -13.98 10.28
N LYS A 34 3.97 -14.75 10.03
CA LYS A 34 4.90 -15.18 11.09
C LYS A 34 5.75 -14.02 11.59
N THR A 35 6.04 -13.04 10.73
CA THR A 35 6.86 -11.87 11.05
C THR A 35 6.02 -10.64 11.32
N VAL A 36 4.93 -10.45 10.57
CA VAL A 36 4.01 -9.30 10.66
C VAL A 36 2.60 -9.85 10.92
N PRO A 37 2.22 -10.09 12.20
CA PRO A 37 0.93 -10.69 12.55
C PRO A 37 -0.27 -9.94 11.97
N ASP A 38 -0.16 -8.61 11.89
CA ASP A 38 -1.23 -7.71 11.41
C ASP A 38 -1.25 -7.54 9.88
N CYS A 39 -0.46 -8.32 9.14
CA CYS A 39 -0.48 -8.28 7.68
C CYS A 39 -1.87 -8.64 7.13
N VAL A 40 -2.56 -7.65 6.58
CA VAL A 40 -3.94 -7.75 6.11
C VAL A 40 -4.05 -8.70 4.91
N PHE A 41 -5.06 -9.57 4.95
CA PHE A 41 -5.48 -10.37 3.80
C PHE A 41 -6.75 -9.74 3.23
N LEU A 42 -6.63 -9.05 2.09
CA LEU A 42 -7.80 -8.46 1.44
C LEU A 42 -8.69 -9.56 0.87
N THR A 43 -9.91 -9.67 1.39
CA THR A 43 -11.01 -10.42 0.77
C THR A 43 -11.99 -9.45 0.13
N PRO A 44 -12.86 -9.90 -0.80
CA PRO A 44 -13.90 -9.06 -1.36
C PRO A 44 -14.75 -8.38 -0.27
N GLU A 45 -15.09 -9.09 0.80
CA GLU A 45 -15.86 -8.55 1.92
C GLU A 45 -15.12 -7.38 2.60
N ILE A 46 -13.83 -7.56 2.93
CA ILE A 46 -13.01 -6.50 3.53
C ILE A 46 -12.94 -5.27 2.61
N VAL A 47 -12.79 -5.48 1.30
CA VAL A 47 -12.68 -4.38 0.33
C VAL A 47 -13.92 -3.48 0.33
N TYR A 48 -15.12 -4.03 0.59
CA TYR A 48 -16.35 -3.23 0.70
C TYR A 48 -16.50 -2.50 2.03
N GLU A 49 -15.73 -2.87 3.06
CA GLU A 49 -15.84 -2.32 4.42
C GLU A 49 -14.77 -1.27 4.73
N VAL A 50 -13.62 -1.31 4.06
CA VAL A 50 -12.47 -0.44 4.37
C VAL A 50 -12.49 0.89 3.61
N ASN A 51 -12.03 1.95 4.28
CA ASN A 51 -11.92 3.31 3.71
C ASN A 51 -10.48 3.72 3.34
N TRP A 52 -9.48 2.93 3.72
CA TRP A 52 -8.05 3.25 3.58
C TRP A 52 -7.40 2.77 2.28
N LEU A 53 -8.17 2.10 1.40
CA LEU A 53 -7.66 1.72 0.09
C LEU A 53 -7.54 2.95 -0.83
N PRO A 54 -6.39 3.15 -1.50
CA PRO A 54 -6.21 4.21 -2.46
C PRO A 54 -7.31 4.25 -3.52
N ALA A 55 -7.65 5.44 -4.01
CA ALA A 55 -8.64 5.62 -5.09
C ALA A 55 -8.26 4.85 -6.38
N THR A 56 -6.96 4.60 -6.58
CA THR A 56 -6.42 3.84 -7.72
C THR A 56 -6.21 2.35 -7.42
N CYS A 57 -6.57 1.88 -6.23
CA CYS A 57 -6.41 0.48 -5.85
C CYS A 57 -7.26 -0.41 -6.76
N ALA A 58 -6.64 -1.42 -7.39
CA ALA A 58 -7.33 -2.33 -8.30
C ALA A 58 -8.51 -3.06 -7.64
N TYR A 59 -8.37 -3.47 -6.37
CA TYR A 59 -9.45 -4.12 -5.64
C TYR A 59 -10.65 -3.19 -5.46
N ARG A 60 -10.40 -1.93 -5.09
CA ARG A 60 -11.43 -0.91 -4.94
C ARG A 60 -12.13 -0.62 -6.27
N LEU A 61 -11.37 -0.38 -7.34
CA LEU A 61 -11.91 -0.12 -8.67
C LEU A 61 -12.84 -1.26 -9.12
N VAL A 62 -12.38 -2.51 -8.99
CA VAL A 62 -13.18 -3.68 -9.36
C VAL A 62 -14.44 -3.81 -8.49
N ALA A 63 -14.35 -3.56 -7.19
CA ALA A 63 -15.49 -3.57 -6.28
C ALA A 63 -16.53 -2.48 -6.61
N GLU A 64 -16.07 -1.31 -7.07
CA GLU A 64 -16.93 -0.20 -7.52
C GLU A 64 -17.44 -0.36 -8.97
N GLY A 65 -17.03 -1.43 -9.67
CA GLY A 65 -17.39 -1.66 -11.08
C GLY A 65 -16.68 -0.72 -12.07
N ALA A 66 -15.57 -0.11 -11.66
CA ALA A 66 -14.73 0.75 -12.49
C ALA A 66 -13.67 -0.05 -13.25
N ASP A 67 -13.24 0.50 -14.39
CA ASP A 67 -12.13 -0.06 -15.16
C ASP A 67 -10.78 0.16 -14.45
N LEU A 68 -9.85 -0.76 -14.70
CA LEU A 68 -8.45 -0.60 -14.30
C LEU A 68 -7.76 0.42 -15.21
N TYR A 69 -6.88 1.23 -14.63
CA TYR A 69 -6.08 2.19 -15.40
C TYR A 69 -5.18 1.48 -16.44
N TRP A 70 -4.82 2.21 -17.50
CA TRP A 70 -4.02 1.67 -18.62
C TRP A 70 -2.66 1.08 -18.18
N TRP A 71 -2.07 1.62 -17.11
CA TRP A 71 -0.79 1.20 -16.55
C TRP A 71 -0.90 -0.03 -15.64
N HIS A 72 -2.11 -0.52 -15.37
CA HIS A 72 -2.29 -1.69 -14.52
C HIS A 72 -1.81 -2.94 -15.27
N PRO A 73 -1.03 -3.85 -14.66
CA PRO A 73 -0.44 -5.00 -15.37
C PRO A 73 -1.46 -5.95 -16.01
N LEU A 74 -2.67 -6.04 -15.45
CA LEU A 74 -3.77 -6.81 -16.05
C LEU A 74 -4.32 -6.19 -17.34
N VAL A 75 -4.10 -4.89 -17.55
CA VAL A 75 -4.52 -4.15 -18.75
C VAL A 75 -3.34 -4.03 -19.73
N SER A 76 -2.18 -3.59 -19.25
CA SER A 76 -1.00 -3.36 -20.09
C SER A 76 -0.24 -4.64 -20.47
N GLY A 77 -0.42 -5.72 -19.71
CA GLY A 77 0.37 -6.95 -19.85
C GLY A 77 1.82 -6.82 -19.35
N SER A 78 2.23 -5.67 -18.82
CA SER A 78 3.59 -5.42 -18.34
C SER A 78 3.62 -4.79 -16.95
N PRO A 79 4.36 -5.35 -15.98
CA PRO A 79 4.55 -4.72 -14.68
C PRO A 79 5.32 -3.39 -14.77
N ASP A 80 6.08 -3.17 -15.86
CA ASP A 80 6.94 -2.01 -15.99
C ASP A 80 6.15 -0.71 -16.15
N THR A 81 4.93 -0.80 -16.69
CA THR A 81 4.04 0.34 -16.91
C THR A 81 3.63 1.06 -15.61
N ILE A 82 3.67 0.38 -14.46
CA ILE A 82 3.48 1.01 -13.14
C ILE A 82 4.62 2.01 -12.85
N TYR A 83 5.85 1.67 -13.21
CA TYR A 83 7.00 2.56 -13.02
C TYR A 83 6.98 3.71 -14.03
N GLU A 84 6.65 3.42 -15.29
CA GLU A 84 6.51 4.43 -16.35
C GLU A 84 5.45 5.48 -16.01
N ALA A 85 4.33 5.05 -15.41
CA ALA A 85 3.26 5.94 -14.97
C ALA A 85 3.55 6.66 -13.63
N GLY A 86 4.66 6.36 -12.96
CA GLY A 86 5.06 7.03 -11.71
C GLY A 86 4.22 6.66 -10.48
N VAL A 87 3.36 5.65 -10.59
CA VAL A 87 2.41 5.22 -9.53
C VAL A 87 2.98 4.14 -8.60
N SER A 88 4.28 3.82 -8.72
CA SER A 88 4.99 2.91 -7.82
C SER A 88 5.46 3.59 -6.53
N ILE A 89 5.63 2.80 -5.46
CA ILE A 89 6.32 3.20 -4.23
C ILE A 89 7.85 3.09 -4.34
N ARG A 90 8.38 2.50 -5.43
CA ARG A 90 9.82 2.37 -5.68
C ARG A 90 10.50 3.73 -5.57
N GLY A 91 11.57 3.79 -4.76
CA GLY A 91 12.34 5.02 -4.55
C GLY A 91 11.63 6.09 -3.72
N LYS A 92 10.44 5.80 -3.17
CA LYS A 92 9.68 6.71 -2.30
C LYS A 92 9.71 6.28 -0.82
N VAL A 93 10.19 5.07 -0.52
CA VAL A 93 10.29 4.57 0.87
C VAL A 93 11.38 5.33 1.62
N THR A 94 11.03 5.90 2.78
CA THR A 94 11.98 6.65 3.62
C THR A 94 12.31 5.96 4.94
N ALA A 95 11.48 5.02 5.38
CA ALA A 95 11.65 4.24 6.60
C ALA A 95 10.87 2.92 6.51
N PHE A 96 11.22 1.97 7.35
CA PHE A 96 10.48 0.75 7.59
C PHE A 96 9.81 0.78 8.97
N ASP A 97 8.65 0.13 9.10
CA ASP A 97 7.87 0.09 10.35
C ASP A 97 8.68 -0.34 11.59
N HIS A 98 9.60 -1.30 11.47
CA HIS A 98 10.45 -1.76 12.58
C HIS A 98 11.52 -0.74 13.02
N GLU A 99 11.75 0.31 12.24
CA GLU A 99 12.67 1.39 12.58
C GLU A 99 11.97 2.46 13.44
N LEU A 100 10.63 2.45 13.49
CA LEU A 100 9.82 3.46 14.16
C LEU A 100 9.40 2.98 15.56
N ALA A 101 9.60 3.83 16.57
CA ALA A 101 9.32 3.49 17.96
C ALA A 101 7.85 3.70 18.35
N ASP A 102 7.20 4.71 17.77
CA ASP A 102 5.83 5.12 18.07
C ASP A 102 5.20 5.90 16.91
N GLU A 103 3.92 6.24 17.06
CA GLU A 103 3.13 6.96 16.06
C GLU A 103 3.64 8.38 15.77
N GLU A 104 4.32 9.03 16.71
CA GLU A 104 4.86 10.38 16.49
C GLU A 104 5.97 10.37 15.43
N GLU A 105 6.72 9.27 15.33
CA GLU A 105 7.75 9.11 14.29
C GLU A 105 7.13 8.89 12.89
N TYR A 106 5.94 8.30 12.78
CA TYR A 106 5.23 8.18 11.51
C TYR A 106 4.89 9.55 10.92
N ILE A 107 4.66 10.57 11.77
CA ILE A 107 4.31 11.93 11.33
C ILE A 107 5.40 12.54 10.45
N GLN A 108 6.66 12.20 10.72
CA GLN A 108 7.82 12.69 9.95
C GLN A 108 7.88 12.13 8.52
N HIS A 109 7.09 11.08 8.26
CA HIS A 109 7.02 10.36 6.99
C HIS A 109 5.65 10.49 6.31
N MET A 110 4.78 11.38 6.79
CA MET A 110 3.49 11.66 6.15
C MET A 110 3.68 12.44 4.85
N VAL A 111 2.84 12.12 3.86
CA VAL A 111 2.78 12.82 2.57
C VAL A 111 1.35 13.20 2.23
N PRO A 112 1.12 14.22 1.39
CA PRO A 112 -0.21 14.58 0.92
C PRO A 112 -0.97 13.40 0.28
N LEU A 113 -2.30 13.38 0.48
CA LEU A 113 -3.24 12.52 -0.24
C LEU A 113 -3.37 13.07 -1.68
N ASP A 114 -2.49 12.67 -2.60
CA ASP A 114 -2.60 13.00 -4.03
C ASP A 114 -3.26 11.88 -4.84
#